data_AF-A0AAV0VHI1-F1
#
_entry.id   AF-A0AAV0VHI1-F1
#
_cell.length_a   1.000
_cell.length_b   1.000
_cell.length_c   1.000
_cell.angle_alpha   90.00
_cell.angle_beta   90.00
_cell.angle_gamma   90.00
#
_symmetry.space_group_name_H-M   'P 1'
#
loop_
_entity.id
_entity.type
_entity.pdbx_description
1 polymer ?
#
loop_
_entity_poly.entity_id
_entity_poly.type
_entity_poly.pdbx_seq_one_letter_code
_entity_poly.pdbx_strand_id
1 'polypeptide(L)'
;MSCEKRKKSQSVTNDQKTAMVDFLNNHSDLLKGKHSATFTKHIAAKQWQELTDLLNSIPGPIKYWKAWRRVRTNKLKFILKRIFMIDEIGNDDI
;
A
#
# COMPACT_ATOMS: atom_id res chain seq x y z
N MET A 1 2.71 18.82 33.25
CA MET A 1 2.91 18.80 31.79
C MET A 1 3.56 17.49 31.39
N SER A 2 2.77 16.42 31.24
CA SER A 2 3.29 15.10 30.85
C SER A 2 3.65 15.11 29.37
N CYS A 3 4.94 15.07 29.07
CA CYS A 3 5.44 14.98 27.70
C CYS A 3 5.23 13.55 27.22
N GLU A 4 4.09 13.28 26.58
CA GLU A 4 3.77 11.99 25.96
C GLU A 4 4.76 11.71 24.83
N LYS A 5 5.76 10.88 25.15
CA LYS A 5 6.72 10.32 24.19
C LYS A 5 5.91 9.64 23.08
N ARG A 6 5.89 10.22 21.87
CA ARG A 6 5.16 9.64 20.73
C ARG A 6 5.61 8.18 20.56
N LYS A 7 4.68 7.24 20.78
CA LYS A 7 4.93 5.81 20.57
C LYS A 7 5.53 5.65 19.16
N LYS A 8 6.73 5.07 19.08
CA LYS A 8 7.38 4.71 17.80
C LYS A 8 6.33 3.94 16.99
N SER A 9 5.88 4.50 15.86
CA SER A 9 4.85 3.88 15.03
C SER A 9 5.28 2.45 14.74
N GLN A 10 4.49 1.48 15.23
CA GLN A 10 4.72 0.06 15.00
C GLN A 10 5.00 -0.15 13.50
N SER A 11 6.14 -0.76 13.19
CA SER A 11 6.50 -1.03 11.81
C SER A 11 5.51 -2.05 11.26
N VAL A 12 5.06 -1.84 10.02
CA VAL A 12 4.19 -2.79 9.32
C VAL A 12 4.82 -4.17 9.35
N THR A 13 4.03 -5.18 9.75
CA THR A 13 4.47 -6.56 9.87
C THR A 13 4.75 -7.15 8.48
N ASN A 14 5.46 -8.29 8.42
CA ASN A 14 5.71 -8.93 7.14
C ASN A 14 4.43 -9.49 6.53
N ASP A 15 3.54 -10.06 7.33
CA ASP A 15 2.22 -10.55 6.89
C ASP A 15 1.37 -9.43 6.26
N GLN A 16 1.31 -8.25 6.88
CA GLN A 16 0.64 -7.09 6.30
C GLN A 16 1.31 -6.62 5.00
N LYS A 17 2.64 -6.70 4.89
CA LYS A 17 3.31 -6.35 3.63
C LYS A 17 2.99 -7.36 2.54
N THR A 18 3.02 -8.66 2.85
CA THR A 18 2.73 -9.74 1.91
C THR A 18 1.29 -9.63 1.40
N ALA A 19 0.31 -9.48 2.31
CA ALA A 19 -1.09 -9.27 1.93
C ALA A 19 -1.27 -8.01 1.08
N MET A 20 -0.57 -6.92 1.41
CA MET A 20 -0.60 -5.69 0.59
C MET A 20 0.00 -5.90 -0.80
N VAL A 21 1.12 -6.63 -0.90
CA VAL A 21 1.75 -6.96 -2.19
C VAL A 21 0.84 -7.85 -3.02
N ASP A 22 0.26 -8.90 -2.44
CA ASP A 22 -0.63 -9.84 -3.11
C ASP A 22 -1.87 -9.12 -3.69
N PHE A 23 -2.54 -8.31 -2.86
CA PHE A 23 -3.68 -7.52 -3.29
C PHE A 23 -3.31 -6.53 -4.40
N LEU A 24 -2.16 -5.86 -4.30
CA LEU A 24 -1.72 -4.91 -5.33
C LEU A 24 -1.34 -5.62 -6.64
N ASN A 25 -0.79 -6.83 -6.60
CA ASN A 25 -0.54 -7.62 -7.81
C ASN A 25 -1.85 -7.99 -8.52
N ASN A 26 -2.86 -8.41 -7.74
CA ASN A 26 -4.21 -8.69 -8.27
C ASN A 26 -4.91 -7.42 -8.80
N HIS A 27 -4.56 -6.24 -8.27
CA HIS A 27 -5.11 -4.94 -8.67
C HIS A 27 -4.02 -4.05 -9.30
N SER A 28 -3.44 -4.50 -10.41
CA SER A 28 -2.33 -3.78 -11.08
C SER A 28 -2.66 -2.33 -11.46
N ASP A 29 -3.93 -2.00 -11.70
CA ASP A 29 -4.43 -0.63 -11.94
C ASP A 29 -4.23 0.30 -10.73
N LEU A 30 -4.44 -0.24 -9.51
CA LEU A 30 -4.19 0.46 -8.25
C LEU A 30 -2.69 0.75 -8.05
N LEU A 31 -1.85 -0.11 -8.62
CA LEU A 31 -0.39 -0.04 -8.57
C LEU A 31 0.15 1.01 -9.55
N LYS A 32 -0.33 0.96 -10.80
CA LYS A 32 0.09 1.83 -11.91
C LYS A 32 -0.31 3.28 -11.71
N GLY A 33 -1.43 3.55 -11.05
CA GLY A 33 -1.89 4.92 -10.80
C GLY A 33 -2.27 5.72 -12.05
N LYS A 34 -2.21 5.12 -13.25
CA LYS A 34 -2.80 5.67 -14.47
C LYS A 34 -4.31 5.56 -14.35
N HIS A 35 -4.99 6.69 -14.23
CA HIS A 35 -6.46 6.73 -14.29
C HIS A 35 -6.88 6.44 -15.72
N SER A 36 -7.14 5.17 -16.04
CA SER A 36 -7.85 4.81 -17.27
C SER A 36 -9.28 5.36 -17.20
N ALA A 37 -9.96 5.49 -18.35
CA ALA A 37 -11.36 5.88 -18.40
C ALA A 37 -12.26 4.99 -17.50
N THR A 38 -11.81 3.76 -17.23
CA THR A 38 -12.46 2.78 -16.34
C THR A 38 -12.00 2.82 -14.89
N PHE A 39 -10.89 3.50 -14.56
CA PHE A 39 -10.30 3.53 -13.22
C PHE A 39 -10.33 4.94 -12.62
N THR A 40 -11.49 5.30 -12.07
CA THR A 40 -11.70 6.60 -11.42
C THR A 40 -11.09 6.64 -10.02
N LYS A 41 -10.76 7.84 -9.53
CA LYS A 41 -10.33 8.09 -8.14
C LYS A 41 -11.24 7.44 -7.09
N HIS A 42 -12.55 7.35 -7.38
CA HIS A 42 -13.54 6.71 -6.51
C HIS A 42 -13.33 5.20 -6.39
N ILE A 43 -13.08 4.51 -7.51
CA ILE A 43 -12.79 3.07 -7.54
C ILE A 43 -11.47 2.80 -6.81
N ALA A 44 -10.45 3.62 -7.06
CA ALA A 44 -9.18 3.53 -6.34
C ALA A 44 -9.39 3.68 -4.83
N ALA A 45 -10.18 4.66 -4.38
CA ALA A 45 -10.46 4.87 -2.96
C ALA A 45 -11.17 3.66 -2.34
N LYS A 46 -12.15 3.08 -3.03
CA LYS A 46 -12.86 1.87 -2.59
C LYS A 46 -11.92 0.68 -2.42
N GLN A 47 -11.09 0.39 -3.42
CA GLN A 47 -10.10 -0.70 -3.35
C GLN A 47 -9.08 -0.47 -2.23
N TRP A 48 -8.65 0.77 -2.03
CA TRP A 48 -7.77 1.14 -0.92
C TRP A 48 -8.44 0.93 0.45
N GLN A 49 -9.74 1.13 0.54
CA GLN A 49 -10.52 0.89 1.75
C GLN A 49 -10.66 -0.61 2.04
N GLU A 50 -10.99 -1.41 1.02
CA GLU A 50 -11.04 -2.88 1.13
C GLU A 50 -9.69 -3.47 1.55
N LEU A 51 -8.60 -3.02 0.91
CA LEU A 51 -7.24 -3.40 1.31
C LEU A 51 -6.94 -2.99 2.76
N THR A 52 -7.43 -1.83 3.19
CA THR A 52 -7.20 -1.35 4.56
C THR A 52 -7.91 -2.22 5.59
N ASP A 53 -9.15 -2.62 5.34
CA ASP A 53 -9.88 -3.56 6.18
C ASP A 53 -9.15 -4.90 6.27
N LEU A 54 -8.68 -5.45 5.15
CA LEU A 54 -7.87 -6.67 5.13
C LEU A 54 -6.60 -6.53 5.98
N LEU A 55 -5.84 -5.45 5.81
CA LEU A 55 -4.59 -5.21 6.54
C LEU A 55 -4.80 -4.95 8.03
N ASN A 56 -5.92 -4.31 8.38
CA ASN A 56 -6.30 -4.04 9.77
C ASN A 56 -6.85 -5.29 10.45
N SER A 57 -7.38 -6.26 9.69
CA SER A 57 -7.75 -7.58 10.20
C SER A 57 -6.53 -8.43 10.56
N ILE A 58 -5.35 -8.15 10.00
CA ILE A 58 -4.10 -8.83 10.32
C ILE A 58 -3.50 -8.19 11.59
N PRO A 59 -3.02 -9.00 12.57
CA PRO A 59 -2.37 -8.47 13.76
C PRO A 59 -1.16 -7.60 13.39
N GLY A 60 -1.20 -6.32 13.79
CA GLY A 60 -0.20 -5.33 13.44
C GLY A 60 -0.68 -3.89 13.61
N PRO A 61 0.03 -2.90 13.06
CA PRO A 61 -0.44 -1.53 13.04
C PRO A 61 -1.74 -1.40 12.23
N ILE A 62 -2.78 -0.90 12.89
CA ILE A 62 -4.01 -0.44 12.25
C ILE A 62 -3.75 0.96 11.68
N LYS A 63 -4.06 1.16 10.40
CA LYS A 63 -3.86 2.46 9.73
C LYS A 63 -5.04 2.78 8.82
N TYR A 64 -5.20 4.08 8.54
CA TYR A 64 -6.15 4.56 7.53
C TYR A 64 -5.60 4.34 6.11
N TRP A 65 -6.48 4.21 5.12
CA TRP A 65 -6.08 3.89 3.74
C TRP A 65 -5.09 4.89 3.12
N LYS A 66 -5.16 6.18 3.46
CA LYS A 66 -4.15 7.17 3.02
C LYS A 66 -2.77 6.90 3.62
N ALA A 67 -2.71 6.44 4.87
CA ALA A 67 -1.45 6.06 5.51
C ALA A 67 -0.88 4.78 4.90
N TRP A 68 -1.72 3.80 4.55
CA TRP A 68 -1.32 2.61 3.79
C TRP A 68 -0.77 2.96 2.40
N ARG A 69 -1.38 3.92 1.70
CA ARG A 69 -0.86 4.43 0.42
C ARG A 69 0.56 5.01 0.56
N ARG A 70 0.85 5.74 1.66
CA ARG A 70 2.20 6.26 1.95
C ARG A 70 3.19 5.14 2.25
N VAL A 71 2.76 4.12 3.02
CA VAL A 71 3.57 2.92 3.27
C VAL A 71 3.91 2.22 1.97
N ARG A 72 2.95 2.07 1.04
CA ARG A 72 3.19 1.51 -0.29
C ARG A 72 4.29 2.30 -1.02
N THR A 73 4.15 3.62 -1.15
CA THR A 73 5.14 4.43 -1.88
C THR A 73 6.55 4.34 -1.30
N ASN A 74 6.68 4.34 0.03
CA ASN A 74 8.00 4.36 0.69
C ASN A 74 8.62 2.98 0.89
N LYS A 75 7.82 1.94 1.22
CA LYS A 75 8.33 0.63 1.61
C LYS A 75 8.15 -0.44 0.54
N LEU A 76 7.07 -0.41 -0.26
CA LEU A 76 6.85 -1.46 -1.26
C LEU A 76 7.84 -1.41 -2.42
N LYS A 77 8.35 -0.22 -2.81
CA LYS A 77 9.37 -0.13 -3.88
C LYS A 77 10.56 -1.06 -3.62
N PHE A 78 11.02 -1.14 -2.37
CA PHE A 78 12.14 -2.00 -1.98
C PHE A 78 11.73 -3.46 -1.82
N ILE A 79 10.49 -3.73 -1.43
CA ILE A 79 9.97 -5.09 -1.22
C ILE A 79 9.65 -5.76 -2.57
N LEU A 80 8.97 -5.07 -3.48
CA LEU A 80 8.66 -5.56 -4.83
C LEU A 80 9.94 -5.78 -5.65
N LYS A 81 10.91 -4.87 -5.56
CA LYS A 81 12.21 -5.01 -6.24
C LYS A 81 13.06 -6.16 -5.67
N ARG A 82 12.86 -6.53 -4.39
CA ARG A 82 13.65 -7.56 -3.70
C ARG A 82 13.00 -8.95 -3.69
N ILE A 83 11.67 -9.03 -3.69
CA ILE A 83 10.94 -10.30 -3.60
C ILE A 83 10.48 -10.80 -4.98
N PHE A 84 10.16 -9.92 -5.92
CA PHE A 84 9.44 -10.33 -7.14
C PHE A 84 10.12 -10.06 -8.48
N MET A 85 11.34 -9.51 -8.56
CA MET A 85 11.99 -9.24 -9.87
C MET A 85 11.00 -8.63 -10.88
N ILE A 86 10.17 -7.67 -10.44
CA ILE A 86 9.24 -7.01 -11.36
C ILE A 86 10.08 -6.13 -12.25
N ASP A 87 10.37 -6.65 -13.45
CA ASP A 87 10.91 -5.91 -14.59
C ASP A 87 10.00 -4.70 -14.84
N GLU A 88 10.63 -3.60 -15.20
CA GLU A 88 10.15 -2.24 -15.05
C GLU A 88 8.66 -2.07 -15.40
N ILE A 89 7.83 -1.66 -14.43
CA ILE A 89 6.65 -0.87 -14.78
C ILE A 89 7.19 0.46 -15.27
N GLY A 90 7.40 0.52 -16.59
CA GLY A 90 7.83 1.70 -17.32
C GLY A 90 7.08 2.93 -16.83
N ASN A 91 7.83 3.81 -16.18
CA ASN A 91 7.51 5.22 -16.17
C ASN A 91 7.90 5.73 -17.55
N ASP A 92 7.01 5.52 -18.51
CA ASP A 92 6.98 6.36 -19.71
C ASP A 92 5.73 7.23 -19.59
N ASP A 93 5.97 8.47 -19.18
CA ASP A 93 5.16 9.65 -19.45
C ASP A 93 5.99 10.90 -19.06
N ILE A 94 6.78 11.34 -20.06
CA ILE A 94 7.28 12.70 -20.36
C ILE A 94 8.23 13.43 -19.40
#